data_AF-A0A9E3QAR8-F1
#
_entry.id   AF-A0A9E3QAR8-F1
#
_cell.length_a   1.000
_cell.length_b   1.000
_cell.length_c   1.000
_cell.angle_alpha   90.00
_cell.angle_beta   90.00
_cell.angle_gamma   90.00
#
_symmetry.space_group_name_H-M   'P 1'
#
loop_
_entity.id
_entity.type
_entity.pdbx_description
1 polymer ?
#
loop_
_entity_poly.entity_id
_entity_poly.type
_entity_poly.pdbx_seq_one_letter_code
_entity_poly.pdbx_strand_id
1 'polypeptide(L)'
;GDRLPGVVSVVALSCYIILSLAIFKLIPVIFTAAGVAGFILSIGMAVDANVLIFERTKEELKKGKSINDALHEGFHRAWLSIRDSNISSIITAIVLFWLGTSAVKGFALTLGLGVVISMFTAISVSRTFLFAIAPRSQAGSESRFKRFLFSNGFHVK
;
A
#
# COMPACT_ATOMS: atom_id res chain seq x y z
N GLY A 1 -9.40 14.07 -11.28
CA GLY A 1 -9.35 12.80 -10.52
C GLY A 1 -8.04 12.13 -10.84
N ASP A 2 -7.17 12.03 -9.85
CA ASP A 2 -5.77 11.64 -9.93
C ASP A 2 -5.55 10.26 -10.58
N ARG A 3 -5.25 10.22 -11.89
CA ARG A 3 -5.15 8.97 -12.67
C ARG A 3 -3.88 8.15 -12.39
N LEU A 4 -2.83 8.78 -11.87
CA LEU A 4 -1.50 8.19 -11.71
C LEU A 4 -1.21 7.48 -10.38
N PRO A 5 -1.63 7.98 -9.20
CA PRO A 5 -1.67 7.12 -8.00
C PRO A 5 -2.47 5.85 -8.28
N GLY A 6 -3.53 5.94 -9.10
CA GLY A 6 -4.27 4.78 -9.58
C GLY A 6 -3.37 3.75 -10.29
N VAL A 7 -2.58 4.14 -11.29
CA VAL A 7 -1.75 3.19 -12.05
C VAL A 7 -0.66 2.55 -11.19
N VAL A 8 0.05 3.34 -10.37
CA VAL A 8 1.08 2.81 -9.47
C VAL A 8 0.47 1.88 -8.42
N SER A 9 -0.68 2.26 -7.86
CA SER A 9 -1.42 1.41 -6.92
C SER A 9 -1.93 0.13 -7.56
N VAL A 10 -2.35 0.15 -8.83
CA VAL A 10 -2.79 -1.06 -9.55
C VAL A 10 -1.63 -2.05 -9.75
N VAL A 11 -0.44 -1.58 -10.10
CA VAL A 11 0.75 -2.44 -10.23
C VAL A 11 1.14 -3.04 -8.87
N ALA A 12 1.20 -2.22 -7.83
CA ALA A 12 1.51 -2.68 -6.47
C ALA A 12 0.46 -3.68 -5.95
N LEU A 13 -0.82 -3.42 -6.24
CA LEU A 13 -1.92 -4.32 -5.88
C LEU A 13 -1.84 -5.65 -6.64
N SER A 14 -1.47 -5.62 -7.92
CA SER A 14 -1.27 -6.84 -8.71
C SER A 14 -0.17 -7.72 -8.11
N CYS A 15 0.95 -7.12 -7.72
CA CYS A 15 2.02 -7.84 -7.01
C CYS A 15 1.52 -8.41 -5.67
N TYR A 16 0.73 -7.65 -4.90
CA TYR A 16 0.12 -8.12 -3.66
C TYR A 16 -0.79 -9.33 -3.87
N ILE A 17 -1.65 -9.30 -4.89
CA ILE A 17 -2.57 -10.40 -5.20
C ILE A 17 -1.78 -11.65 -5.58
N ILE A 18 -0.78 -11.52 -6.47
CA ILE A 18 0.07 -12.65 -6.89
C ILE A 18 0.79 -13.27 -5.70
N LEU A 19 1.40 -12.45 -4.84
CA LEU A 19 2.14 -12.93 -3.67
C LEU A 19 1.21 -13.59 -2.65
N SER A 20 0.03 -13.01 -2.41
CA SER A 20 -0.97 -13.57 -1.51
C SER A 20 -1.47 -14.94 -1.99
N LEU A 21 -1.79 -15.06 -3.28
CA LEU A 21 -2.21 -16.34 -3.88
C LEU A 21 -1.09 -17.39 -3.83
N ALA A 22 0.17 -17.00 -4.04
CA ALA A 22 1.31 -17.90 -3.92
C ALA A 22 1.45 -18.43 -2.48
N ILE A 23 1.32 -17.56 -1.48
CA ILE A 23 1.42 -17.95 -0.07
C ILE A 23 0.22 -18.82 0.35
N PHE A 24 -1.00 -18.49 -0.10
CA PHE A 24 -2.19 -19.31 0.14
C PHE A 24 -2.14 -20.68 -0.55
N LYS A 25 -1.29 -20.86 -1.57
CA LYS A 25 -1.02 -22.18 -2.15
C LYS A 25 -0.03 -22.99 -1.31
N LEU A 26 0.92 -22.33 -0.65
CA LEU A 26 1.96 -22.96 0.18
C LEU A 26 1.46 -23.30 1.59
N ILE A 27 0.61 -22.45 2.15
CA ILE A 27 -0.07 -22.69 3.43
C ILE A 27 -1.44 -23.29 3.09
N PRO A 28 -1.86 -24.44 3.67
CA PRO A 28 -3.16 -25.04 3.39
C PRO A 28 -4.31 -24.22 4.00
N VAL A 29 -4.52 -23.01 3.48
CA VAL A 29 -5.58 -22.10 3.89
C VAL A 29 -6.88 -22.58 3.26
N ILE A 30 -7.87 -22.92 4.09
CA ILE A 30 -9.19 -23.34 3.62
C ILE A 30 -9.94 -22.09 3.14
N PHE A 31 -10.12 -21.98 1.83
CA PHE A 31 -10.91 -20.92 1.19
C PHE A 31 -12.41 -21.13 1.42
N THR A 32 -12.86 -20.86 2.64
CA THR A 32 -14.29 -20.75 2.98
C THR A 32 -14.83 -19.37 2.56
N ALA A 33 -16.15 -19.19 2.50
CA ALA A 33 -16.75 -17.88 2.26
C ALA A 33 -16.25 -16.80 3.24
N ALA A 34 -16.05 -17.18 4.51
CA ALA A 34 -15.49 -16.29 5.53
C ALA A 34 -14.00 -15.97 5.24
N GLY A 35 -13.21 -16.93 4.78
CA GLY A 35 -11.83 -16.69 4.36
C GLY A 35 -11.72 -15.77 3.14
N VAL A 36 -12.61 -15.91 2.16
CA VAL A 36 -12.69 -14.98 1.02
C VAL A 36 -12.97 -13.56 1.49
N ALA A 37 -13.90 -13.39 2.45
CA ALA A 37 -14.21 -12.08 3.00
C ALA A 37 -12.99 -11.43 3.70
N GLY A 38 -12.21 -12.20 4.46
CA GLY A 38 -10.98 -11.71 5.09
C GLY A 38 -9.91 -11.34 4.07
N PHE A 39 -9.80 -12.10 2.99
CA PHE A 39 -8.92 -11.75 1.88
C PHE A 39 -9.35 -10.46 1.16
N ILE A 40 -10.63 -10.29 0.84
CA ILE A 40 -11.13 -9.06 0.21
C ILE A 40 -10.88 -7.83 1.10
N LEU A 41 -11.08 -7.97 2.41
CA LEU A 41 -10.80 -6.88 3.34
C LEU A 41 -9.31 -6.49 3.34
N SER A 42 -8.41 -7.47 3.29
CA SER A 42 -6.96 -7.20 3.23
C SER A 42 -6.48 -6.61 1.91
N ILE A 43 -7.16 -6.87 0.79
CA ILE A 43 -6.97 -6.12 -0.48
C ILE A 43 -7.23 -4.62 -0.25
N GLY A 44 -8.31 -4.27 0.46
CA GLY A 44 -8.64 -2.88 0.79
C GLY A 44 -7.53 -2.20 1.60
N MET A 45 -6.97 -2.90 2.60
CA MET A 45 -5.84 -2.41 3.40
C MET A 45 -4.56 -2.20 2.56
N ALA A 46 -4.32 -3.07 1.58
CA ALA A 46 -3.19 -2.92 0.65
C ALA A 46 -3.34 -1.69 -0.26
N VAL A 47 -4.56 -1.40 -0.72
CA VAL A 47 -4.84 -0.20 -1.51
C VAL A 47 -4.67 1.07 -0.66
N ASP A 48 -5.24 1.08 0.55
CA ASP A 48 -5.14 2.21 1.48
C ASP A 48 -3.69 2.59 1.78
N ALA A 49 -2.83 1.60 2.07
CA ALA A 49 -1.40 1.81 2.30
C ALA A 49 -0.71 2.50 1.10
N ASN A 50 -1.00 2.07 -0.13
CA ASN A 50 -0.41 2.65 -1.33
C ASN A 50 -0.90 4.07 -1.60
N VAL A 51 -2.19 4.35 -1.36
CA VAL A 51 -2.77 5.70 -1.49
C VAL A 51 -2.11 6.64 -0.48
N LEU A 52 -1.96 6.21 0.79
CA LEU A 52 -1.37 7.02 1.83
C LEU A 52 0.10 7.39 1.54
N ILE A 53 0.91 6.46 1.03
CA ILE A 53 2.29 6.74 0.60
C ILE A 53 2.32 7.85 -0.45
N PHE A 54 1.41 7.79 -1.43
CA PHE A 54 1.32 8.79 -2.48
C PHE A 54 0.89 10.15 -1.93
N GLU A 55 -0.12 10.18 -1.06
CA GLU A 55 -0.59 11.42 -0.45
C GLU A 55 0.51 12.10 0.38
N ARG A 56 1.21 11.34 1.24
CA ARG A 56 2.32 11.90 2.02
C ARG A 56 3.46 12.40 1.14
N THR A 57 3.79 11.70 0.06
CA THR A 57 4.76 12.17 -0.94
C THR A 57 4.30 13.47 -1.60
N LYS A 58 3.02 13.57 -1.98
CA LYS A 58 2.43 14.79 -2.57
C LYS A 58 2.44 15.96 -1.60
N GLU A 59 2.20 15.73 -0.31
CA GLU A 59 2.35 16.74 0.74
C GLU A 59 3.78 17.28 0.82
N GLU A 60 4.79 16.40 0.83
CA GLU A 60 6.19 16.82 0.92
C GLU A 60 6.66 17.58 -0.33
N LEU A 61 6.18 17.19 -1.52
CA LEU A 61 6.43 17.93 -2.76
C LEU A 61 5.79 19.33 -2.74
N LYS A 62 4.59 19.47 -2.17
CA LYS A 62 3.92 20.77 -2.00
C LYS A 62 4.68 21.69 -1.03
N LYS A 63 5.45 21.13 -0.10
CA LYS A 63 6.36 21.89 0.77
C LYS A 63 7.64 22.36 0.07
N GLY A 64 7.79 22.09 -1.23
CA GLY A 64 8.93 22.52 -2.03
C GLY A 64 10.16 21.62 -1.95
N LYS A 65 10.06 20.44 -1.32
CA LYS A 65 11.16 19.47 -1.26
C LYS A 65 11.51 18.94 -2.66
N SER A 66 12.76 18.54 -2.84
CA SER A 66 13.19 17.81 -4.04
C SER A 66 12.42 16.50 -4.17
N ILE A 67 12.34 15.93 -5.36
CA ILE A 67 11.59 14.67 -5.56
C ILE A 67 12.13 13.54 -4.68
N ASN A 68 13.46 13.42 -4.56
CA ASN A 68 14.09 12.39 -3.75
C ASN A 68 13.80 12.57 -2.26
N ASP A 69 13.88 13.81 -1.76
CA ASP A 69 13.60 14.11 -0.35
C ASP A 69 12.11 13.91 -0.05
N ALA A 70 11.22 14.35 -0.94
CA ALA A 70 9.79 14.19 -0.76
C ALA A 70 9.35 12.72 -0.78
N LEU A 71 9.99 11.89 -1.60
CA LEU A 71 9.80 10.45 -1.57
C LEU A 71 10.30 9.87 -0.26
N HIS A 72 11.52 10.18 0.17
CA HIS A 72 12.09 9.64 1.39
C HIS A 72 11.22 9.96 2.62
N GLU A 73 10.85 11.22 2.76
CA GLU A 73 10.06 11.75 3.86
C GLU A 73 8.60 11.28 3.79
N GLY A 74 8.01 11.26 2.59
CA GLY A 74 6.68 10.73 2.34
C GLY A 74 6.56 9.26 2.75
N PHE A 75 7.55 8.44 2.36
CA PHE A 75 7.63 7.03 2.76
C PHE A 75 7.81 6.87 4.26
N HIS A 76 8.71 7.63 4.90
CA HIS A 76 8.95 7.51 6.33
C HIS A 76 7.69 7.82 7.15
N ARG A 77 7.00 8.91 6.80
CA ARG A 77 5.75 9.32 7.46
C ARG A 77 4.60 8.35 7.19
N ALA A 78 4.44 7.90 5.95
CA ALA A 78 3.40 6.93 5.60
C ALA A 78 3.64 5.59 6.30
N TRP A 79 4.88 5.11 6.37
CA TRP A 79 5.22 3.84 7.00
C TRP A 79 4.81 3.77 8.48
N LEU A 80 5.08 4.82 9.26
CA LEU A 80 4.67 4.89 10.65
C LEU A 80 3.15 4.74 10.78
N SER A 81 2.39 5.51 9.99
CA SER A 81 0.92 5.46 10.01
C SER A 81 0.34 4.12 9.54
N ILE A 82 0.93 3.51 8.49
CA ILE A 82 0.55 2.19 7.97
C ILE A 82 0.81 1.12 9.03
N ARG A 83 1.98 1.16 9.67
CA ARG A 83 2.36 0.19 10.69
C ARG A 83 1.40 0.26 11.87
N ASP A 84 1.15 1.45 12.40
CA ASP A 84 0.33 1.62 13.59
C ASP A 84 -1.13 1.19 13.34
N SER A 85 -1.69 1.52 12.15
CA SER A 85 -3.01 1.05 11.72
C SER A 85 -3.09 -0.49 11.56
N ASN A 86 -2.10 -1.08 10.89
CA ASN A 86 -2.11 -2.52 10.65
C ASN A 86 -1.79 -3.37 11.89
N ILE A 87 -1.04 -2.84 12.86
CA ILE A 87 -0.84 -3.53 14.15
C ILE A 87 -2.19 -3.74 14.84
N SER A 88 -3.07 -2.74 14.85
CA SER A 88 -4.42 -2.90 15.39
C SER A 88 -5.17 -4.02 14.68
N SER A 89 -5.11 -4.06 13.35
CA SER A 89 -5.75 -5.12 12.55
C SER A 89 -5.19 -6.52 12.82
N ILE A 90 -3.87 -6.63 13.04
CA ILE A 90 -3.21 -7.89 13.43
C ILE A 90 -3.68 -8.33 14.80
N ILE A 91 -3.77 -7.42 15.78
CA ILE A 91 -4.29 -7.73 17.12
C ILE A 91 -5.73 -8.22 17.00
N THR A 92 -6.58 -7.54 16.22
CA THR A 92 -7.95 -7.98 15.96
C THR A 92 -7.99 -9.37 15.34
N ALA A 93 -7.17 -9.65 14.33
CA ALA A 93 -7.08 -10.96 13.71
C ALA A 93 -6.65 -12.05 14.72
N ILE A 94 -5.68 -11.77 15.59
CA ILE A 94 -5.25 -12.70 16.65
C ILE A 94 -6.41 -13.01 17.60
N VAL A 95 -7.09 -11.98 18.10
CA VAL A 95 -8.22 -12.15 19.03
C VAL A 95 -9.34 -12.96 18.38
N LEU A 96 -9.70 -12.65 17.13
CA LEU A 96 -10.71 -13.37 16.36
C LEU A 96 -10.31 -14.83 16.11
N PHE A 97 -9.03 -15.11 15.87
CA PHE A 97 -8.55 -16.47 15.66
C PHE A 97 -8.61 -17.32 16.93
N TRP A 98 -8.29 -16.73 18.08
CA TRP A 98 -8.29 -17.44 19.36
C TRP A 98 -9.70 -17.66 19.91
N LEU A 99 -10.56 -16.63 19.87
CA LEU A 99 -11.87 -16.64 20.49
C LEU A 99 -13.02 -16.97 19.53
N GLY A 100 -12.76 -16.93 18.21
CA GLY A 100 -13.79 -17.10 17.19
C GLY A 100 -14.22 -18.55 16.95
N THR A 101 -15.39 -18.70 16.33
CA THR A 101 -15.88 -19.98 15.79
C THR A 101 -15.10 -20.39 14.54
N SER A 102 -15.26 -21.63 14.06
CA SER A 102 -14.52 -22.15 12.90
C SER A 102 -14.57 -21.24 11.67
N ALA A 103 -15.72 -20.62 11.39
CA ALA A 103 -15.85 -19.66 10.29
C ALA A 103 -15.05 -18.37 10.53
N VAL A 104 -15.13 -17.82 11.75
CA VAL A 104 -14.41 -16.60 12.17
C VAL A 104 -12.89 -16.84 12.15
N LYS A 105 -12.42 -18.04 12.51
CA LYS A 105 -11.00 -18.39 12.44
C LYS A 105 -10.47 -18.36 10.99
N GLY A 106 -11.26 -18.82 10.02
CA GLY A 106 -10.91 -18.74 8.60
C GLY A 106 -10.80 -17.29 8.10
N PHE A 107 -11.75 -16.44 8.49
CA PHE A 107 -11.70 -14.99 8.24
C PHE A 107 -10.46 -14.36 8.89
N ALA A 108 -10.22 -14.63 10.16
CA ALA A 108 -9.12 -14.05 10.93
C ALA A 108 -7.75 -14.43 10.36
N LEU A 109 -7.58 -15.69 9.96
CA LEU A 109 -6.35 -16.18 9.36
C LEU A 109 -6.04 -15.45 8.04
N THR A 110 -7.01 -15.39 7.13
CA THR A 110 -6.85 -14.72 5.82
C THR A 110 -6.64 -13.22 5.96
N LEU A 111 -7.37 -12.56 6.87
CA LEU A 111 -7.19 -11.14 7.19
C LEU A 111 -5.79 -10.87 7.73
N GLY A 112 -5.37 -11.59 8.77
CA GLY A 112 -4.07 -11.39 9.42
C GLY A 112 -2.91 -11.62 8.45
N LEU A 113 -2.98 -12.69 7.67
CA LEU A 113 -1.96 -13.01 6.67
C LEU A 113 -1.92 -11.94 5.56
N GLY A 114 -3.09 -11.51 5.08
CA GLY A 114 -3.21 -10.46 4.08
C GLY A 114 -2.69 -9.11 4.57
N VAL A 115 -2.89 -8.75 5.84
CA VAL A 115 -2.33 -7.53 6.43
C VAL A 115 -0.81 -7.58 6.50
N VAL A 116 -0.21 -8.70 6.88
CA VAL A 116 1.26 -8.84 6.92
C VAL A 116 1.85 -8.71 5.50
N ILE A 117 1.22 -9.35 4.52
CA ILE A 117 1.66 -9.28 3.12
C ILE A 117 1.46 -7.87 2.56
N SER A 118 0.39 -7.17 2.92
CA SER A 118 0.13 -5.80 2.46
C SER A 118 1.19 -4.83 2.97
N MET A 119 1.57 -4.95 4.24
CA MET A 119 2.66 -4.15 4.81
C MET A 119 3.99 -4.42 4.10
N PHE A 120 4.32 -5.68 3.84
CA PHE A 120 5.55 -6.06 3.13
C PHE A 120 5.59 -5.51 1.71
N THR A 121 4.49 -5.64 0.97
CA THR A 121 4.38 -5.19 -0.42
C THR A 121 4.39 -3.67 -0.54
N ALA A 122 3.71 -2.95 0.36
CA ALA A 122 3.72 -1.49 0.40
C ALA A 122 5.13 -0.92 0.62
N ILE A 123 5.98 -1.55 1.45
CA ILE A 123 7.38 -1.11 1.60
C ILE A 123 8.20 -1.49 0.37
N SER A 124 8.15 -2.78 -0.01
CA SER A 124 9.11 -3.35 -0.94
C SER A 124 8.85 -2.93 -2.38
N VAL A 125 7.59 -2.98 -2.81
CA VAL A 125 7.21 -2.69 -4.20
C VAL A 125 7.14 -1.18 -4.41
N SER A 126 6.49 -0.44 -3.52
CA SER A 126 6.31 1.00 -3.72
C SER A 126 7.64 1.75 -3.63
N ARG A 127 8.54 1.37 -2.70
CA ARG A 127 9.87 1.99 -2.61
C ARG A 127 10.71 1.67 -3.86
N THR A 128 10.68 0.43 -4.33
CA THR A 128 11.43 0.02 -5.54
C THR A 128 10.89 0.70 -6.80
N PHE A 129 9.57 0.78 -6.96
CA PHE A 129 8.93 1.36 -8.14
C PHE A 129 9.09 2.88 -8.20
N LEU A 130 8.91 3.58 -7.07
CA LEU A 130 9.09 5.02 -7.01
C LEU A 130 10.55 5.44 -7.16
N PHE A 131 11.52 4.69 -6.63
CA PHE A 131 12.94 4.95 -6.88
C PHE A 131 13.39 4.56 -8.30
N ALA A 132 12.79 3.54 -8.92
CA ALA A 132 13.09 3.17 -10.31
C ALA A 132 12.58 4.21 -11.32
N ILE A 133 11.48 4.90 -10.99
CA ILE A 133 10.88 5.95 -11.84
C ILE A 133 11.41 7.34 -11.49
N ALA A 134 11.97 7.53 -10.29
CA ALA A 134 12.62 8.78 -9.89
C ALA A 134 13.73 9.14 -10.89
N PRO A 135 13.66 10.30 -11.57
CA PRO A 135 14.67 10.66 -12.54
C PRO A 135 16.03 10.83 -11.87
N ARG A 136 17.07 10.17 -12.38
CA ARG A 136 18.45 10.51 -12.02
C ARG A 136 18.74 11.93 -12.49
N SER A 137 18.76 12.88 -11.55
CA SER A 137 19.32 14.23 -11.65
C SER A 137 19.42 14.80 -13.08
N GLN A 138 18.28 15.16 -13.66
CA GLN A 138 18.23 16.06 -14.82
C GLN A 138 17.16 17.11 -14.54
N ALA A 139 17.57 18.38 -14.45
CA ALA A 139 16.71 19.51 -14.06
C ALA A 139 15.43 19.65 -14.93
N GLY A 140 15.47 19.19 -16.19
CA GLY A 140 14.27 19.14 -17.05
C GLY A 140 13.25 18.06 -16.65
N SER A 141 13.70 16.96 -16.04
CA SER A 141 12.86 15.82 -15.65
C SER A 141 12.10 16.07 -14.34
N GLU A 142 12.66 16.86 -13.41
CA GLU A 142 11.93 17.34 -12.22
C GLU A 142 10.62 18.06 -12.61
N SER A 143 10.68 18.91 -13.64
CA SER A 143 9.51 19.66 -14.11
C SER A 143 8.46 18.74 -14.73
N ARG A 144 8.88 17.71 -15.47
CA ARG A 144 7.98 16.69 -16.04
C ARG A 144 7.38 15.82 -14.96
N PHE A 145 8.14 15.39 -13.96
CA PHE A 145 7.63 14.57 -12.87
C PHE A 145 6.68 15.34 -11.95
N LYS A 146 6.98 16.61 -11.64
CA LYS A 146 6.06 17.52 -10.97
C LYS A 146 4.79 17.71 -11.80
N ARG A 147 4.88 18.04 -13.09
CA ARG A 147 3.71 18.11 -13.99
C ARG A 147 2.96 16.79 -14.15
N PHE A 148 3.63 15.64 -14.01
CA PHE A 148 3.06 14.31 -14.11
C PHE A 148 2.29 13.93 -12.83
N LEU A 149 2.82 14.27 -11.65
CA LEU A 149 2.12 14.14 -10.36
C LEU A 149 0.98 15.14 -10.19
N PHE A 150 1.12 16.34 -10.74
CA PHE A 150 0.15 17.44 -10.65
C PHE A 150 -0.62 17.68 -11.97
N SER A 151 -0.68 16.69 -12.88
CA SER A 151 -1.34 16.84 -14.17
C SER A 151 -2.86 16.97 -13.99
N ASN A 152 -3.32 18.22 -14.01
CA ASN A 152 -4.67 18.74 -13.85
C ASN A 152 -5.25 18.78 -12.43
N GLY A 153 -4.91 19.87 -11.75
CA GLY A 153 -5.70 20.47 -10.69
C GLY A 153 -4.97 21.66 -10.06
N PHE A 154 -5.50 22.87 -10.32
CA PHE A 154 -5.16 24.17 -9.72
C PHE A 154 -4.13 25.04 -10.46
N HIS A 155 -4.67 26.04 -11.17
CA HIS A 155 -4.03 27.34 -11.33
C HIS A 155 -3.69 27.88 -9.93
N VAL A 156 -2.40 28.00 -9.66
CA VAL A 156 -1.88 28.85 -8.59
C VAL A 156 -2.19 30.28 -9.01
N LYS A 157 -3.04 30.97 -8.24
CA LYS A 157 -2.93 32.42 -8.09
C LYS A 157 -2.01 32.68 -6.91
#